data_AF-A0A358ELY3-F1
#
_entry.id   AF-A0A358ELY3-F1
#
_cell.length_a   1.000
_cell.length_b   1.000
_cell.length_c   1.000
_cell.angle_alpha   90.00
_cell.angle_beta   90.00
_cell.angle_gamma   90.00
#
_symmetry.space_group_name_H-M   'P 1'
#
loop_
_entity.id
_entity.type
_entity.pdbx_description
1 polymer ?
#
loop_
_entity_poly.entity_id
_entity_poly.type
_entity_poly.pdbx_seq_one_letter_code
_entity_poly.pdbx_strand_id
1 'polypeptide(L)'
;MLSRRNWLLSSTATAALWTLTGCQSNRPTARPGSNEPGLRIKNIRRTTLALPYRPVPARNMARELPHWVYSEICEVELANGITGFGETMLYYTWGATTDSDVAFAKDKNAADIMWNDDLGAGLQIACFDAVGKSLGVPVHALLGKQVHQTTPVAWWDIDLPPEDVATETKAAAAAGYKAFKTKGRPWFDIWQQAKQGNDAAPDGFSITFDYNDTLLDAERGIPILKHLEQYPITKMVETPIPQGDISGNQRICAETKAAVAMHYGNPKPVMAIREKVCHGFVIGGGASRVMNSGGVAAMANMPFWLQLVGSTITGVWSLHFGAVLSHATWPAVNCFQLYAKSPIKQPITV
;
A
#
# COMPACT_ATOMS: atom_id res chain seq x y z
N MET A 1 -67.61 -2.65 -10.92
CA MET A 1 -67.80 -4.08 -10.56
C MET A 1 -66.64 -4.85 -11.21
N LEU A 2 -65.55 -5.18 -10.51
CA LEU A 2 -65.35 -6.38 -9.64
C LEU A 2 -65.91 -7.66 -10.29
N SER A 3 -65.27 -8.83 -10.36
CA SER A 3 -63.91 -9.30 -10.07
C SER A 3 -63.85 -10.83 -10.34
N ARG A 4 -62.64 -11.41 -10.25
CA ARG A 4 -62.31 -12.73 -9.67
C ARG A 4 -62.42 -14.02 -10.53
N ARG A 5 -61.26 -14.70 -10.52
CA ARG A 5 -61.05 -16.13 -10.18
C ARG A 5 -61.36 -17.18 -11.25
N ASN A 6 -60.31 -17.72 -11.86
CA ASN A 6 -59.64 -18.96 -11.43
C ASN A 6 -58.90 -19.56 -12.62
N TRP A 7 -57.58 -19.41 -12.62
CA TRP A 7 -56.69 -20.16 -13.49
C TRP A 7 -56.29 -21.43 -12.75
N LEU A 8 -56.86 -22.55 -13.19
CA LEU A 8 -56.57 -23.89 -12.70
C LEU A 8 -55.48 -24.52 -13.58
N LEU A 9 -54.48 -25.09 -12.91
CA LEU A 9 -53.94 -26.44 -13.12
C LEU A 9 -54.14 -27.00 -14.55
N SER A 10 -53.10 -27.15 -15.37
CA SER A 10 -52.18 -28.31 -15.41
C SER A 10 -51.34 -28.04 -16.68
N SER A 11 -50.04 -28.31 -16.80
CA SER A 11 -49.46 -29.65 -16.79
C SER A 11 -47.96 -29.57 -17.18
N THR A 12 -47.24 -30.63 -16.83
CA THR A 12 -46.00 -31.15 -17.44
C THR A 12 -44.67 -30.45 -17.14
N ALA A 13 -43.89 -31.19 -16.35
CA ALA A 13 -42.47 -31.05 -16.11
C ALA A 13 -41.67 -30.94 -17.43
N THR A 14 -40.76 -29.98 -17.46
CA THR A 14 -39.51 -30.06 -18.23
C THR A 14 -38.39 -29.62 -17.31
N ALA A 15 -37.61 -30.59 -16.85
CA ALA A 15 -36.35 -30.36 -16.19
C ALA A 15 -35.40 -29.71 -17.21
N ALA A 16 -35.29 -28.38 -17.17
CA ALA A 16 -34.26 -27.68 -17.91
C ALA A 16 -32.94 -27.89 -17.17
N LEU A 17 -32.16 -28.88 -17.61
CA LEU A 17 -30.71 -28.89 -17.41
C LEU A 17 -30.16 -27.58 -17.98
N TRP A 18 -29.94 -26.60 -17.12
CA TRP A 18 -29.03 -25.52 -17.44
C TRP A 18 -27.63 -26.12 -17.45
N THR A 19 -27.16 -26.49 -18.63
CA THR A 19 -25.75 -26.69 -18.90
C THR A 19 -25.02 -25.43 -18.45
N LEU A 20 -24.28 -25.55 -17.34
CA LEU A 20 -23.24 -24.61 -16.93
C LEU A 20 -22.24 -24.51 -18.09
N THR A 21 -22.51 -23.58 -18.99
CA THR A 21 -21.64 -23.25 -20.11
C THR A 21 -20.47 -22.49 -19.53
N GLY A 22 -19.41 -23.26 -19.28
CA GLY A 22 -18.01 -22.85 -19.24
C GLY A 22 -17.69 -21.57 -18.47
N CYS A 23 -17.05 -21.73 -17.31
CA CYS A 23 -15.93 -20.85 -16.98
C CYS A 23 -14.95 -20.92 -18.15
N GLN A 24 -15.06 -19.98 -19.10
CA GLN A 24 -14.00 -19.75 -20.07
C GLN A 24 -12.79 -19.33 -19.25
N SER A 25 -11.81 -20.23 -19.15
CA SER A 25 -10.46 -19.83 -18.77
C SER A 25 -10.09 -18.66 -19.67
N ASN A 26 -9.83 -17.48 -19.10
CA ASN A 26 -9.32 -16.34 -19.84
C ASN A 26 -8.04 -16.80 -20.54
N ARG A 27 -8.16 -17.14 -21.83
CA ARG A 27 -7.00 -17.40 -22.67
C ARG A 27 -6.35 -16.05 -22.89
N PRO A 28 -5.04 -15.93 -22.64
CA PRO A 28 -4.36 -14.67 -22.86
C PRO A 28 -4.51 -14.22 -24.31
N THR A 29 -4.86 -12.95 -24.48
CA THR A 29 -5.20 -12.31 -25.77
C THR A 29 -4.00 -12.16 -26.70
N ALA A 30 -2.77 -12.33 -26.19
CA ALA A 30 -1.57 -12.33 -27.00
C ALA A 30 -1.38 -13.70 -27.68
N ARG A 31 -1.54 -13.74 -29.01
CA ARG A 31 -1.06 -14.88 -29.83
C ARG A 31 0.36 -14.56 -30.31
N PRO A 32 1.34 -15.47 -30.14
CA PRO A 32 2.69 -15.22 -30.65
C PRO A 32 2.64 -15.16 -32.18
N GLY A 33 2.94 -13.99 -32.74
CA GLY A 33 3.41 -13.89 -34.11
C GLY A 33 4.79 -14.53 -34.23
N SER A 34 5.18 -14.92 -35.44
CA SER A 34 6.42 -15.65 -35.74
C SER A 34 7.73 -14.96 -35.30
N ASN A 35 7.66 -13.70 -34.88
CA ASN A 35 8.70 -12.95 -34.15
C ASN A 35 8.05 -12.23 -32.96
N GLU A 36 7.78 -12.94 -31.87
CA GLU A 36 7.22 -12.37 -30.63
C GLU A 36 7.99 -11.09 -30.22
N PRO A 37 7.36 -10.06 -29.64
CA PRO A 37 8.02 -8.80 -29.21
C PRO A 37 9.14 -8.95 -28.17
N GLY A 38 9.67 -10.16 -27.96
CA GLY A 38 10.76 -10.46 -27.05
C GLY A 38 10.36 -10.33 -25.59
N LEU A 39 9.06 -10.19 -25.29
CA LEU A 39 8.50 -10.01 -23.95
C LEU A 39 8.23 -11.32 -23.21
N ARG A 40 8.55 -12.47 -23.81
CA ARG A 40 8.45 -13.76 -23.12
C ARG A 40 9.50 -13.85 -22.02
N ILE A 41 9.08 -14.30 -20.86
CA ILE A 41 9.97 -14.54 -19.72
C ILE A 41 10.84 -15.76 -20.02
N LYS A 42 12.15 -15.53 -20.17
CA LYS A 42 13.15 -16.54 -20.46
C LYS A 42 13.76 -17.11 -19.19
N ASN A 43 14.04 -16.25 -18.21
CA ASN A 43 14.63 -16.64 -16.95
C ASN A 43 14.09 -15.79 -15.80
N ILE A 44 13.97 -16.42 -14.62
CA ILE A 44 13.64 -15.74 -13.37
C ILE A 44 14.68 -16.14 -12.34
N ARG A 45 15.40 -15.16 -11.79
CA ARG A 45 16.34 -15.37 -10.69
C ARG A 45 15.80 -14.69 -9.43
N ARG A 46 15.95 -15.34 -8.29
CA ARG A 46 15.62 -14.78 -6.98
C ARG A 46 16.85 -14.82 -6.09
N THR A 47 17.22 -13.68 -5.50
CA THR A 47 18.40 -13.55 -4.65
C THR A 47 18.00 -12.90 -3.33
N THR A 48 18.13 -13.64 -2.24
CA THR A 48 17.93 -13.10 -0.90
C THR A 48 19.12 -12.27 -0.46
N LEU A 49 18.83 -11.11 0.09
CA LEU A 49 19.80 -10.21 0.68
C LEU A 49 19.34 -9.72 2.05
N ALA A 50 20.31 -9.34 2.88
CA ALA A 50 20.08 -8.71 4.17
C ALA A 50 20.37 -7.20 4.05
N LEU A 51 19.35 -6.38 4.33
CA LEU A 51 19.45 -4.93 4.44
C LEU A 51 19.42 -4.58 5.93
N PRO A 52 20.58 -4.33 6.57
CA PRO A 52 20.60 -3.94 7.97
C PRO A 52 19.95 -2.57 8.14
N TYR A 53 19.25 -2.38 9.25
CA TYR A 53 18.70 -1.09 9.63
C TYR A 53 19.76 -0.05 9.97
N ARG A 54 19.38 1.22 9.90
CA ARG A 54 20.06 2.32 10.60
C ARG A 54 20.00 2.10 12.13
N PRO A 55 20.86 2.77 12.92
CA PRO A 55 20.96 2.51 14.36
C PRO A 55 19.67 2.69 15.17
N VAL A 56 18.86 3.73 14.89
CA VAL A 56 17.61 3.98 15.63
C VAL A 56 16.52 2.97 15.29
N PRO A 57 16.21 2.69 14.01
CA PRO A 57 15.31 1.60 13.71
C PRO A 57 15.81 0.25 14.22
N ALA A 58 17.12 -0.03 14.17
CA ALA A 58 17.67 -1.33 14.61
C ALA A 58 17.29 -1.69 16.05
N ARG A 59 17.45 -0.75 17.00
CA ARG A 59 17.14 -1.00 18.42
C ARG A 59 15.63 -1.11 18.70
N ASN A 60 14.79 -0.41 17.94
CA ASN A 60 13.35 -0.41 18.15
C ASN A 60 12.64 -1.55 17.41
N MET A 61 13.06 -1.84 16.17
CA MET A 61 12.54 -2.95 15.36
C MET A 61 12.89 -4.32 15.96
N ALA A 62 13.96 -4.43 16.75
CA ALA A 62 14.37 -5.69 17.38
C ALA A 62 13.27 -6.33 18.25
N ARG A 63 12.34 -5.54 18.77
CA ARG A 63 11.20 -6.00 19.58
C ARG A 63 10.08 -6.67 18.77
N GLU A 64 9.80 -6.20 17.57
CA GLU A 64 8.58 -6.59 16.83
C GLU A 64 8.89 -7.05 15.40
N LEU A 65 9.76 -6.35 14.69
CA LEU A 65 10.04 -6.55 13.26
C LEU A 65 11.54 -6.77 12.96
N PRO A 66 12.27 -7.64 13.68
CA PRO A 66 13.69 -7.88 13.43
C PRO A 66 13.94 -8.50 12.04
N HIS A 67 12.94 -9.17 11.48
CA HIS A 67 13.00 -9.93 10.24
C HIS A 67 12.74 -9.11 8.96
N TRP A 68 12.31 -7.85 9.08
CA TRP A 68 12.14 -6.93 7.95
C TRP A 68 13.49 -6.52 7.29
N VAL A 69 14.62 -7.01 7.79
CA VAL A 69 15.94 -6.89 7.15
C VAL A 69 16.12 -7.84 5.95
N TYR A 70 15.25 -8.85 5.78
CA TYR A 70 15.39 -9.84 4.72
C TYR A 70 14.49 -9.54 3.53
N SER A 71 15.11 -9.25 2.39
CA SER A 71 14.42 -9.04 1.11
C SER A 71 14.97 -9.99 0.06
N GLU A 72 14.09 -10.44 -0.84
CA GLU A 72 14.42 -11.24 -2.01
C GLU A 72 14.26 -10.37 -3.26
N ILE A 73 15.34 -10.22 -4.02
CA ILE A 73 15.34 -9.52 -5.30
C ILE A 73 14.96 -10.51 -6.39
N CYS A 74 13.87 -10.21 -7.09
CA CYS A 74 13.40 -10.96 -8.25
C CYS A 74 13.88 -10.28 -9.53
N GLU A 75 14.53 -11.04 -10.40
CA GLU A 75 15.05 -10.60 -11.69
C GLU A 75 14.35 -11.39 -12.80
N VAL A 76 13.69 -10.69 -13.71
CA VAL A 76 12.95 -11.27 -14.84
C VAL A 76 13.66 -10.90 -16.13
N GLU A 77 14.34 -11.87 -16.75
CA GLU A 77 14.95 -11.73 -18.07
C GLU A 77 13.94 -12.09 -19.16
N LEU A 78 13.72 -11.16 -20.09
CA LEU A 78 12.86 -11.36 -21.25
C LEU A 78 13.66 -11.92 -22.45
N ALA A 79 12.97 -12.49 -23.42
CA ALA A 79 13.58 -13.08 -24.61
C ALA A 79 14.37 -12.08 -25.48
N ASN A 80 14.10 -10.77 -25.38
CA ASN A 80 14.92 -9.72 -26.00
C ASN A 80 16.18 -9.33 -25.20
N GLY A 81 16.46 -10.00 -24.09
CA GLY A 81 17.64 -9.76 -23.26
C GLY A 81 17.50 -8.63 -22.23
N ILE A 82 16.34 -7.98 -22.13
CA ILE A 82 16.07 -6.98 -21.09
C ILE A 82 15.73 -7.68 -19.77
N THR A 83 16.29 -7.15 -18.67
CA THR A 83 16.00 -7.63 -17.30
C THR A 83 15.29 -6.56 -16.47
N GLY A 84 14.15 -6.93 -15.91
CA GLY A 84 13.44 -6.15 -14.88
C GLY A 84 13.75 -6.65 -13.47
N PHE A 85 13.56 -5.78 -12.49
CA PHE A 85 13.86 -6.00 -11.08
C PHE A 85 12.64 -5.73 -10.21
N GLY A 86 12.42 -6.57 -9.22
CA GLY A 86 11.40 -6.41 -8.20
C GLY A 86 11.87 -6.93 -6.86
N GLU A 87 11.07 -6.69 -5.84
CA GLU A 87 11.40 -7.02 -4.45
C GLU A 87 10.24 -7.73 -3.75
N THR A 88 10.57 -8.78 -3.02
CA THR A 88 9.71 -9.39 -2.01
C THR A 88 10.37 -9.22 -0.65
N MET A 89 9.74 -8.50 0.28
CA MET A 89 10.10 -8.61 1.69
C MET A 89 9.60 -9.95 2.23
N LEU A 90 10.52 -10.82 2.67
CA LEU A 90 10.23 -12.25 2.90
C LEU A 90 9.20 -12.51 4.00
N TYR A 91 9.08 -11.60 4.95
CA TYR A 91 8.24 -11.75 6.14
C TYR A 91 7.18 -10.65 6.26
N TYR A 92 7.09 -9.75 5.28
CA TYR A 92 6.06 -8.72 5.23
C TYR A 92 5.84 -8.25 3.80
N THR A 93 4.77 -8.72 3.18
CA THR A 93 4.40 -8.31 1.83
C THR A 93 2.92 -8.61 1.62
N TRP A 94 2.29 -8.05 0.59
CA TRP A 94 0.92 -8.42 0.23
C TRP A 94 0.84 -9.83 -0.36
N GLY A 95 1.94 -10.30 -0.96
CA GLY A 95 2.11 -11.64 -1.49
C GLY A 95 3.58 -11.92 -1.73
N ALA A 96 4.09 -13.05 -1.25
CA ALA A 96 5.46 -13.48 -1.52
C ALA A 96 5.48 -14.31 -2.79
N THR A 97 6.44 -14.04 -3.69
CA THR A 97 6.61 -14.86 -4.90
C THR A 97 7.09 -16.26 -4.54
N THR A 98 6.26 -17.26 -4.84
CA THR A 98 6.54 -18.67 -4.58
C THR A 98 7.18 -19.37 -5.79
N ASP A 99 7.69 -20.58 -5.58
CA ASP A 99 8.21 -21.43 -6.65
C ASP A 99 7.13 -21.77 -7.70
N SER A 100 5.88 -21.92 -7.27
CA SER A 100 4.75 -22.12 -8.18
C SER A 100 4.49 -20.90 -9.06
N ASP A 101 4.65 -19.68 -8.53
CA ASP A 101 4.45 -18.45 -9.29
C ASP A 101 5.54 -18.30 -10.36
N VAL A 102 6.79 -18.63 -10.00
CA VAL A 102 7.93 -18.69 -10.93
C VAL A 102 7.69 -19.73 -12.03
N ALA A 103 7.27 -20.94 -11.65
CA ALA A 103 6.97 -22.01 -12.60
C ALA A 103 5.81 -21.62 -13.54
N PHE A 104 4.79 -20.94 -13.02
CA PHE A 104 3.68 -20.40 -13.81
C PHE A 104 4.16 -19.33 -14.80
N ALA A 105 4.99 -18.39 -14.36
CA ALA A 105 5.41 -17.25 -15.18
C ALA A 105 6.41 -17.60 -16.27
N LYS A 106 7.19 -18.67 -16.11
CA LYS A 106 8.17 -19.12 -17.10
C LYS A 106 7.52 -19.33 -18.48
N ASP A 107 8.19 -18.85 -19.52
CA ASP A 107 7.74 -18.91 -20.92
C ASP A 107 6.42 -18.20 -21.24
N LYS A 108 5.82 -17.48 -20.28
CA LYS A 108 4.68 -16.58 -20.54
C LYS A 108 5.16 -15.23 -21.04
N ASN A 109 4.26 -14.52 -21.70
CA ASN A 109 4.47 -13.12 -22.06
C ASN A 109 4.33 -12.25 -20.79
N ALA A 110 5.36 -11.48 -20.42
CA ALA A 110 5.35 -10.67 -19.20
C ALA A 110 4.23 -9.61 -19.21
N ALA A 111 3.93 -9.01 -20.37
CA ALA A 111 2.89 -7.99 -20.47
C ALA A 111 1.48 -8.55 -20.24
N ASP A 112 1.28 -9.84 -20.49
CA ASP A 112 0.02 -10.54 -20.31
C ASP A 112 -0.23 -10.91 -18.83
N ILE A 113 0.82 -11.08 -18.03
CA ILE A 113 0.70 -11.50 -16.62
C ILE A 113 1.08 -10.41 -15.61
N MET A 114 1.69 -9.30 -16.00
CA MET A 114 2.18 -8.29 -15.05
C MET A 114 1.08 -7.71 -14.15
N TRP A 115 -0.18 -7.70 -14.60
CA TRP A 115 -1.32 -7.25 -13.79
C TRP A 115 -1.89 -8.32 -12.84
N ASN A 116 -1.34 -9.53 -12.84
CA ASN A 116 -1.77 -10.59 -11.92
C ASN A 116 -1.14 -10.37 -10.53
N ASP A 117 -1.96 -9.94 -9.56
CA ASP A 117 -1.53 -9.71 -8.19
C ASP A 117 -1.10 -11.00 -7.46
N ASP A 118 -1.56 -12.18 -7.92
CA ASP A 118 -1.25 -13.48 -7.32
C ASP A 118 0.21 -13.89 -7.52
N LEU A 119 0.95 -13.24 -8.44
CA LEU A 119 2.39 -13.51 -8.64
C LEU A 119 3.27 -13.11 -7.43
N GLY A 120 2.69 -12.37 -6.50
CA GLY A 120 3.41 -11.77 -5.40
C GLY A 120 4.31 -10.61 -5.84
N ALA A 121 4.98 -10.05 -4.85
CA ALA A 121 5.64 -8.77 -4.94
C ALA A 121 6.79 -8.70 -5.92
N GLY A 122 7.80 -9.54 -5.69
CA GLY A 122 9.02 -9.52 -6.46
C GLY A 122 8.74 -9.74 -7.94
N LEU A 123 7.97 -10.77 -8.26
CA LEU A 123 7.71 -11.14 -9.64
C LEU A 123 6.79 -10.13 -10.35
N GLN A 124 5.77 -9.59 -9.68
CA GLN A 124 4.91 -8.58 -10.28
C GLN A 124 5.69 -7.30 -10.62
N ILE A 125 6.45 -6.77 -9.66
CA ILE A 125 7.26 -5.56 -9.86
C ILE A 125 8.29 -5.79 -10.97
N ALA A 126 8.98 -6.94 -10.96
CA ALA A 126 9.99 -7.26 -11.96
C ALA A 126 9.40 -7.37 -13.38
N CYS A 127 8.19 -7.92 -13.53
CA CYS A 127 7.49 -7.95 -14.82
C CYS A 127 7.19 -6.54 -15.34
N PHE A 128 6.65 -5.65 -14.49
CA PHE A 128 6.38 -4.26 -14.90
C PHE A 128 7.65 -3.52 -15.31
N ASP A 129 8.73 -3.66 -14.53
CA ASP A 129 10.01 -3.02 -14.84
C ASP A 129 10.60 -3.56 -16.16
N ALA A 130 10.56 -4.89 -16.37
CA ALA A 130 11.06 -5.51 -17.60
C ALA A 130 10.29 -5.04 -18.84
N VAL A 131 8.96 -5.00 -18.76
CA VAL A 131 8.09 -4.54 -19.85
C VAL A 131 8.31 -3.05 -20.14
N GLY A 132 8.35 -2.20 -19.10
CA GLY A 132 8.59 -0.76 -19.26
C GLY A 132 9.92 -0.48 -19.95
N LYS A 133 11.00 -1.11 -19.48
CA LYS A 133 12.33 -1.03 -20.10
C LYS A 133 12.33 -1.50 -21.55
N SER A 134 11.67 -2.63 -21.83
CA SER A 134 11.59 -3.16 -23.20
C SER A 134 10.86 -2.23 -24.16
N LEU A 135 9.91 -1.44 -23.66
CA LEU A 135 9.14 -0.47 -24.45
C LEU A 135 9.77 0.93 -24.46
N GLY A 136 10.84 1.15 -23.70
CA GLY A 136 11.49 2.46 -23.57
C GLY A 136 10.63 3.50 -22.87
N VAL A 137 9.71 3.08 -21.99
CA VAL A 137 8.81 3.97 -21.25
C VAL A 137 8.91 3.73 -19.74
N PRO A 138 8.68 4.74 -18.90
CA PRO A 138 8.60 4.54 -17.46
C PRO A 138 7.36 3.72 -17.10
N VAL A 139 7.43 2.93 -16.02
CA VAL A 139 6.33 2.07 -15.56
C VAL A 139 5.01 2.84 -15.38
N HIS A 140 5.05 4.09 -14.91
CA HIS A 140 3.83 4.88 -14.73
C HIS A 140 3.04 5.05 -16.04
N ALA A 141 3.70 5.05 -17.20
CA ALA A 141 3.03 5.12 -18.50
C ALA A 141 2.26 3.83 -18.83
N LEU A 142 2.63 2.70 -18.22
CA LEU A 142 1.88 1.44 -18.28
C LEU A 142 0.67 1.43 -17.32
N LEU A 143 0.71 2.25 -16.27
CA LEU A 143 -0.34 2.35 -15.25
C LEU A 143 -1.40 3.40 -15.59
N GLY A 144 -1.02 4.50 -16.25
CA GLY A 144 -1.96 5.55 -16.65
C GLY A 144 -1.29 6.88 -17.00
N LYS A 145 -2.13 7.92 -17.15
CA LYS A 145 -1.65 9.28 -17.40
C LYS A 145 -0.97 9.83 -16.15
N GLN A 146 0.25 10.35 -16.29
CA GLN A 146 0.90 11.06 -15.20
C GLN A 146 0.16 12.35 -14.86
N VAL A 147 -0.22 12.48 -13.59
CA VAL A 147 -0.91 13.65 -13.02
C VAL A 147 -0.08 14.33 -11.93
N HIS A 148 0.90 13.62 -11.36
CA HIS A 148 1.84 14.15 -10.36
C HIS A 148 3.28 14.02 -10.85
N GLN A 149 4.08 15.08 -10.69
CA GLN A 149 5.52 15.08 -10.96
C GLN A 149 6.34 14.62 -9.75
N THR A 150 5.78 14.79 -8.55
CA THR A 150 6.36 14.42 -7.27
C THR A 150 5.29 13.79 -6.40
N THR A 151 5.67 12.86 -5.53
CA THR A 151 4.71 12.16 -4.65
C THR A 151 5.06 12.44 -3.19
N PRO A 152 4.08 12.73 -2.32
CA PRO A 152 4.34 12.92 -0.91
C PRO A 152 4.77 11.61 -0.25
N VAL A 153 5.75 11.66 0.65
CA VAL A 153 6.30 10.51 1.38
C VAL A 153 6.54 10.90 2.84
N ALA A 154 6.22 9.99 3.75
CA ALA A 154 6.55 10.14 5.16
C ALA A 154 7.85 9.38 5.49
N TRP A 155 8.62 9.96 6.40
CA TRP A 155 9.54 9.18 7.22
C TRP A 155 8.71 8.16 8.01
N TRP A 156 9.18 6.94 8.16
CA TRP A 156 8.43 5.93 8.90
C TRP A 156 9.35 5.22 9.87
N ASP A 157 8.88 5.08 11.11
CA ASP A 157 9.48 4.21 12.12
C ASP A 157 8.38 3.42 12.84
N ILE A 158 8.78 2.32 13.48
CA ILE A 158 7.94 1.52 14.39
C ILE A 158 7.55 2.31 15.64
N ASP A 159 6.92 1.71 16.66
CA ASP A 159 6.74 2.38 17.95
C ASP A 159 8.09 2.72 18.58
N LEU A 160 8.25 3.99 18.95
CA LEU A 160 9.48 4.55 19.49
C LEU A 160 9.27 5.09 20.91
N PRO A 161 10.26 5.03 21.81
CA PRO A 161 10.21 5.86 23.01
C PRO A 161 10.28 7.37 22.64
N PRO A 162 9.82 8.29 23.50
CA PRO A 162 9.74 9.72 23.20
C PRO A 162 11.04 10.36 22.67
N GLU A 163 12.18 9.99 23.24
CA GLU A 163 13.50 10.49 22.84
C GLU A 163 13.89 10.07 21.41
N ASP A 164 13.43 8.90 20.98
CA ASP A 164 13.67 8.39 19.63
C ASP A 164 12.71 9.04 18.63
N VAL A 165 11.48 9.36 19.03
CA VAL A 165 10.58 10.21 18.22
C VAL A 165 11.24 11.56 17.91
N ALA A 166 11.82 12.21 18.92
CA ALA A 166 12.53 13.49 18.71
C ALA A 166 13.79 13.33 17.85
N THR A 167 14.55 12.24 18.05
CA THR A 167 15.75 11.94 17.26
C THR A 167 15.42 11.71 15.79
N GLU A 168 14.43 10.88 15.49
CA GLU A 168 14.03 10.57 14.12
C GLU A 168 13.29 11.75 13.47
N THR A 169 12.58 12.59 14.24
CA THR A 169 12.01 13.84 13.72
C THR A 169 13.10 14.77 13.19
N LYS A 170 14.21 14.94 13.92
CA LYS A 170 15.37 15.75 13.46
C LYS A 170 16.04 15.13 12.24
N ALA A 171 16.21 13.80 12.24
CA ALA A 171 16.80 13.09 11.12
C ALA A 171 15.95 13.21 9.85
N ALA A 172 14.63 13.03 9.97
CA ALA A 172 13.67 13.19 8.89
C ALA A 172 13.71 14.60 8.30
N ALA A 173 13.64 15.63 9.16
CA ALA A 173 13.71 17.02 8.73
C ALA A 173 15.04 17.34 8.02
N ALA A 174 16.17 16.87 8.54
CA ALA A 174 17.48 17.04 7.93
C ALA A 174 17.60 16.33 6.57
N ALA A 175 16.85 15.24 6.38
CA ALA A 175 16.77 14.49 5.13
C ALA A 175 15.73 15.05 4.13
N GLY A 176 15.12 16.21 4.42
CA GLY A 176 14.17 16.89 3.53
C GLY A 176 12.70 16.48 3.69
N TYR A 177 12.40 15.55 4.60
CA TYR A 177 11.03 15.13 4.86
C TYR A 177 10.24 16.25 5.55
N LYS A 178 8.93 16.28 5.28
CA LYS A 178 7.96 17.18 5.94
C LYS A 178 6.95 16.43 6.79
N ALA A 179 6.95 15.10 6.70
CA ALA A 179 6.02 14.23 7.40
C ALA A 179 6.77 13.04 7.97
N PHE A 180 6.37 12.64 9.18
CA PHE A 180 6.82 11.45 9.87
C PHE A 180 5.57 10.66 10.29
N LYS A 181 5.62 9.33 10.17
CA LYS A 181 4.62 8.42 10.71
C LYS A 181 5.29 7.45 11.68
N THR A 182 4.74 7.33 12.87
CA THR A 182 5.16 6.35 13.89
C THR A 182 3.92 5.78 14.59
N LYS A 183 4.09 4.88 15.55
CA LYS A 183 3.00 4.19 16.23
C LYS A 183 2.67 4.85 17.58
N GLY A 184 1.38 5.08 17.83
CA GLY A 184 0.87 5.53 19.12
C GLY A 184 0.50 4.35 20.01
N ARG A 185 1.48 3.76 20.71
CA ARG A 185 1.25 2.54 21.52
C ARG A 185 1.11 2.85 23.01
N PRO A 186 0.24 2.11 23.74
CA PRO A 186 -0.02 2.39 25.15
C PRO A 186 1.16 2.09 26.10
N TRP A 187 2.19 1.37 25.65
CA TRP A 187 3.40 1.12 26.44
C TRP A 187 4.46 2.22 26.31
N PHE A 188 4.24 3.22 25.45
CA PHE A 188 5.02 4.45 25.43
C PHE A 188 4.14 5.63 25.83
N ASP A 189 4.77 6.64 26.43
CA ASP A 189 4.07 7.87 26.81
C ASP A 189 3.79 8.70 25.55
N ILE A 190 2.57 8.58 25.02
CA ILE A 190 2.11 9.29 23.82
C ILE A 190 2.15 10.82 23.97
N TRP A 191 1.95 11.34 25.19
CA TRP A 191 2.02 12.77 25.46
C TRP A 191 3.46 13.28 25.36
N GLN A 192 4.43 12.52 25.89
CA GLN A 192 5.84 12.83 25.73
C GLN A 192 6.33 12.64 24.30
N GLN A 193 5.85 11.61 23.58
CA GLN A 193 6.14 11.44 22.16
C GLN A 193 5.70 12.68 21.36
N ALA A 194 4.46 13.13 21.54
CA ALA A 194 3.93 14.30 20.85
C ALA A 194 4.66 15.59 21.27
N LYS A 195 4.93 15.78 22.57
CA LYS A 195 5.65 16.96 23.06
C LYS A 195 7.07 17.04 22.48
N GLN A 196 7.86 15.97 22.62
CA GLN A 196 9.26 15.98 22.20
C GLN A 196 9.39 15.99 20.68
N GLY A 197 8.51 15.29 19.96
CA GLY A 197 8.41 15.39 18.51
C GLY A 197 8.08 16.81 18.06
N ASN A 198 7.16 17.49 18.75
CA ASN A 198 6.80 18.87 18.45
C ASN A 198 7.96 19.83 18.68
N ASP A 199 8.66 19.71 19.81
CA ASP A 199 9.81 20.55 20.15
C ASP A 199 11.00 20.34 19.19
N ALA A 200 11.10 19.15 18.59
CA ALA A 200 12.16 18.79 17.65
C ALA A 200 11.85 19.15 16.18
N ALA A 201 10.57 19.36 15.86
CA ALA A 201 10.09 19.55 14.50
C ALA A 201 10.30 21.00 14.01
N PRO A 202 10.71 21.21 12.75
CA PRO A 202 10.65 22.53 12.14
C PRO A 202 9.20 22.92 11.82
N ASP A 203 8.97 24.21 11.57
CA ASP A 203 7.66 24.73 11.18
C ASP A 203 7.09 23.99 9.96
N GLY A 204 5.81 23.64 10.05
CA GLY A 204 5.08 22.96 8.97
C GLY A 204 5.25 21.44 8.94
N PHE A 205 6.19 20.86 9.70
CA PHE A 205 6.35 19.41 9.81
C PHE A 205 5.16 18.76 10.53
N SER A 206 4.91 17.48 10.27
CA SER A 206 3.81 16.73 10.90
C SER A 206 4.22 15.33 11.31
N ILE A 207 3.67 14.86 12.43
CA ILE A 207 3.75 13.47 12.87
C ILE A 207 2.35 12.85 12.83
N THR A 208 2.25 11.71 12.16
CA THR A 208 1.05 10.85 12.16
C THR A 208 1.27 9.71 13.14
N PHE A 209 0.37 9.57 14.11
CA PHE A 209 0.37 8.42 15.02
C PHE A 209 -0.61 7.36 14.54
N ASP A 210 -0.10 6.16 14.28
CA ASP A 210 -0.89 4.97 13.96
C ASP A 210 -1.11 4.13 15.22
N TYR A 211 -2.36 4.02 15.64
CA TYR A 211 -2.71 3.33 16.88
C TYR A 211 -2.98 1.84 16.66
N ASN A 212 -3.30 1.40 15.44
CA ASN A 212 -3.78 0.04 15.17
C ASN A 212 -4.80 -0.43 16.22
N ASP A 213 -5.85 0.37 16.41
CA ASP A 213 -7.00 0.13 17.27
C ASP A 213 -6.74 0.21 18.78
N THR A 214 -5.53 0.59 19.22
CA THR A 214 -5.19 0.55 20.66
C THR A 214 -5.85 1.63 21.52
N LEU A 215 -6.60 2.58 20.95
CA LEU A 215 -7.45 3.47 21.76
C LEU A 215 -8.78 2.82 22.17
N LEU A 216 -9.06 1.62 21.66
CA LEU A 216 -10.20 0.74 21.96
C LEU A 216 -11.57 1.25 21.46
N ASP A 217 -11.97 2.46 21.84
CA ASP A 217 -13.27 3.05 21.47
C ASP A 217 -13.22 4.58 21.49
N ALA A 218 -14.28 5.20 20.98
CA ALA A 218 -14.37 6.66 20.88
C ALA A 218 -14.41 7.36 22.24
N GLU A 219 -14.99 6.74 23.27
CA GLU A 219 -15.09 7.35 24.61
C GLU A 219 -13.69 7.55 25.22
N ARG A 220 -12.82 6.54 25.07
CA ARG A 220 -11.43 6.58 25.53
C ARG A 220 -10.52 7.37 24.59
N GLY A 221 -10.69 7.18 23.28
CA GLY A 221 -9.80 7.75 22.26
C GLY A 221 -9.93 9.26 22.11
N ILE A 222 -11.15 9.81 22.07
CA ILE A 222 -11.39 11.23 21.77
C ILE A 222 -10.67 12.18 22.76
N PRO A 223 -10.74 11.97 24.09
CA PRO A 223 -10.02 12.82 25.04
C PRO A 223 -8.49 12.81 24.83
N ILE A 224 -7.92 11.64 24.49
CA ILE A 224 -6.48 11.50 24.21
C ILE A 224 -6.13 12.27 22.94
N LEU A 225 -6.86 12.04 21.85
CA LEU A 225 -6.64 12.72 20.57
C LEU A 225 -6.73 14.25 20.70
N LYS A 226 -7.78 14.76 21.36
CA LYS A 226 -7.94 16.19 21.65
C LYS A 226 -6.81 16.78 22.47
N HIS A 227 -6.24 16.01 23.40
CA HIS A 227 -5.08 16.46 24.17
C HIS A 227 -3.84 16.60 23.28
N LEU A 228 -3.62 15.67 22.35
CA LEU A 228 -2.48 15.70 21.44
C LEU A 228 -2.59 16.81 20.38
N GLU A 229 -3.80 17.26 20.03
CA GLU A 229 -4.06 18.37 19.11
C GLU A 229 -3.54 19.73 19.59
N GLN A 230 -3.13 19.86 20.85
CA GLN A 230 -2.43 21.06 21.32
C GLN A 230 -1.04 21.22 20.68
N TYR A 231 -0.47 20.13 20.16
CA TYR A 231 0.83 20.11 19.47
C TYR A 231 0.62 20.23 17.96
N PRO A 232 1.06 21.33 17.30
CA PRO A 232 0.82 21.56 15.87
C PRO A 232 1.27 20.46 14.90
N ILE A 233 2.18 19.59 15.31
CA ILE A 233 2.63 18.45 14.50
C ILE A 233 1.55 17.37 14.29
N THR A 234 0.53 17.26 15.15
CA THR A 234 -0.45 16.16 15.16
C THR A 234 -1.60 16.40 14.18
N LYS A 235 -1.30 16.31 12.88
CA LYS A 235 -2.27 16.62 11.81
C LYS A 235 -3.13 15.44 11.38
N MET A 236 -2.67 14.21 11.64
CA MET A 236 -3.34 13.00 11.19
C MET A 236 -3.13 11.87 12.19
N VAL A 237 -4.11 10.97 12.26
CA VAL A 237 -4.03 9.71 13.00
C VAL A 237 -4.51 8.57 12.13
N GLU A 238 -3.99 7.39 12.39
CA GLU A 238 -4.36 6.18 11.66
C GLU A 238 -4.95 5.15 12.62
N THR A 239 -6.08 4.58 12.20
CA THR A 239 -6.71 3.44 12.84
C THR A 239 -6.80 3.61 14.36
N PRO A 240 -7.43 4.69 14.87
CA PRO A 240 -7.44 5.02 16.30
C PRO A 240 -8.10 3.91 17.14
N ILE A 241 -9.23 3.40 16.66
CA ILE A 241 -10.07 2.37 17.28
C ILE A 241 -10.48 1.36 16.20
N PRO A 242 -10.97 0.15 16.55
CA PRO A 242 -11.39 -0.87 15.60
C PRO A 242 -12.15 -0.29 14.41
N GLN A 243 -11.60 -0.43 13.20
CA GLN A 243 -12.19 0.20 12.00
C GLN A 243 -13.65 -0.22 11.75
N GLY A 244 -14.03 -1.41 12.24
CA GLY A 244 -15.40 -1.92 12.19
C GLY A 244 -16.41 -1.21 13.11
N ASP A 245 -15.94 -0.45 14.11
CA ASP A 245 -16.81 0.43 14.91
C ASP A 245 -17.13 1.70 14.11
N ILE A 246 -18.11 1.58 13.23
CA ILE A 246 -18.57 2.68 12.37
C ILE A 246 -18.96 3.91 13.22
N SER A 247 -19.73 3.70 14.29
CA SER A 247 -20.26 4.79 15.11
C SER A 247 -19.17 5.51 15.90
N GLY A 248 -18.21 4.77 16.47
CA GLY A 248 -17.09 5.34 17.19
C GLY A 248 -16.17 6.14 16.27
N ASN A 249 -15.90 5.61 15.07
CA ASN A 249 -15.04 6.31 14.11
C ASN A 249 -15.70 7.55 13.50
N GLN A 250 -17.03 7.54 13.28
CA GLN A 250 -17.79 8.74 12.94
C GLN A 250 -17.65 9.82 14.02
N ARG A 251 -17.76 9.43 15.30
CA ARG A 251 -17.56 10.37 16.42
C ARG A 251 -16.14 10.93 16.45
N ILE A 252 -15.11 10.09 16.28
CA ILE A 252 -13.73 10.57 16.23
C ILE A 252 -13.55 11.56 15.07
N CYS A 253 -14.05 11.26 13.88
CA CYS A 253 -13.97 12.17 12.73
C CYS A 253 -14.69 13.50 12.98
N ALA A 254 -15.81 13.49 13.70
CA ALA A 254 -16.59 14.69 14.00
C ALA A 254 -16.02 15.53 15.15
N GLU A 255 -15.39 14.89 16.14
CA GLU A 255 -14.98 15.52 17.39
C GLU A 255 -13.49 15.89 17.44
N THR A 256 -12.67 15.39 16.52
CA THR A 256 -11.21 15.66 16.45
C THR A 256 -10.85 16.48 15.23
N LYS A 257 -9.78 17.27 15.31
CA LYS A 257 -9.22 18.08 14.21
C LYS A 257 -8.30 17.26 13.31
N ALA A 258 -7.66 16.23 13.86
CA ALA A 258 -6.75 15.39 13.09
C ALA A 258 -7.53 14.63 11.99
N ALA A 259 -6.95 14.58 10.79
CA ALA A 259 -7.50 13.70 9.76
C ALA A 259 -7.40 12.23 10.25
N VAL A 260 -8.36 11.41 9.86
CA VAL A 260 -8.44 10.00 10.27
C VAL A 260 -8.21 9.16 9.03
N ALA A 261 -7.16 8.35 9.05
CA ALA A 261 -6.84 7.40 8.01
C ALA A 261 -7.20 5.97 8.43
N MET A 262 -7.66 5.17 7.48
CA MET A 262 -7.98 3.76 7.70
C MET A 262 -7.53 2.87 6.55
N HIS A 263 -7.15 1.64 6.88
CA HIS A 263 -6.88 0.61 5.88
C HIS A 263 -8.09 0.35 4.97
N TYR A 264 -7.85 0.46 3.67
CA TYR A 264 -8.86 0.21 2.65
C TYR A 264 -9.29 -1.27 2.65
N GLY A 265 -10.60 -1.51 2.73
CA GLY A 265 -11.20 -2.84 2.61
C GLY A 265 -11.95 -3.32 3.86
N ASN A 266 -11.67 -2.75 5.03
CA ASN A 266 -12.38 -3.09 6.27
C ASN A 266 -12.67 -1.83 7.11
N PRO A 267 -13.91 -1.31 7.21
CA PRO A 267 -15.13 -1.87 6.64
C PRO A 267 -15.09 -1.82 5.12
N LYS A 268 -16.03 -2.52 4.47
CA LYS A 268 -16.14 -2.51 3.00
C LYS A 268 -16.09 -1.06 2.50
N PRO A 269 -15.34 -0.74 1.43
CA PRO A 269 -15.13 0.65 1.01
C PRO A 269 -16.43 1.44 0.80
N VAL A 270 -17.46 0.80 0.23
CA VAL A 270 -18.78 1.41 0.06
C VAL A 270 -19.42 1.86 1.39
N MET A 271 -19.20 1.10 2.47
CA MET A 271 -19.67 1.46 3.81
C MET A 271 -18.82 2.57 4.40
N ALA A 272 -17.49 2.44 4.33
CA ALA A 272 -16.56 3.46 4.81
C ALA A 272 -16.86 4.85 4.20
N ILE A 273 -17.12 4.89 2.90
CA ILE A 273 -17.46 6.10 2.14
C ILE A 273 -18.85 6.62 2.51
N ARG A 274 -19.89 5.78 2.45
CA ARG A 274 -21.28 6.22 2.71
C ARG A 274 -21.47 6.74 4.13
N GLU A 275 -20.87 6.06 5.09
CA GLU A 275 -20.99 6.39 6.51
C GLU A 275 -19.93 7.40 6.96
N LYS A 276 -19.04 7.87 6.09
CA LYS A 276 -17.98 8.83 6.41
C LYS A 276 -17.14 8.40 7.62
N VAL A 277 -16.72 7.14 7.60
CA VAL A 277 -16.03 6.49 8.73
C VAL A 277 -14.61 7.02 8.92
N CYS A 278 -14.01 7.56 7.86
CA CYS A 278 -12.68 8.15 7.88
C CYS A 278 -12.58 9.35 6.92
N HIS A 279 -11.49 10.10 7.03
CA HIS A 279 -11.17 11.23 6.14
C HIS A 279 -10.39 10.80 4.89
N GLY A 280 -9.77 9.61 4.92
CA GLY A 280 -9.01 9.07 3.80
C GLY A 280 -8.53 7.65 4.08
N PHE A 281 -7.84 7.07 3.09
CA PHE A 281 -7.47 5.66 3.12
C PHE A 281 -5.96 5.41 3.20
N VAL A 282 -5.62 4.22 3.67
CA VAL A 282 -4.33 3.55 3.48
C VAL A 282 -4.51 2.50 2.39
N ILE A 283 -3.85 2.69 1.25
CA ILE A 283 -3.99 1.80 0.09
C ILE A 283 -2.66 1.11 -0.21
N GLY A 284 -2.67 -0.22 -0.26
CA GLY A 284 -1.54 -1.06 -0.64
C GLY A 284 -2.00 -2.37 -1.26
N GLY A 285 -1.07 -3.16 -1.79
CA GLY A 285 -1.34 -4.42 -2.46
C GLY A 285 -0.61 -4.53 -3.80
N GLY A 286 -1.03 -5.48 -4.63
CA GLY A 286 -0.56 -5.62 -6.00
C GLY A 286 -1.09 -4.52 -6.92
N ALA A 287 -0.52 -4.42 -8.11
CA ALA A 287 -0.82 -3.35 -9.06
C ALA A 287 -2.31 -3.20 -9.37
N SER A 288 -3.01 -4.32 -9.62
CA SER A 288 -4.44 -4.31 -9.94
C SER A 288 -5.25 -3.77 -8.76
N ARG A 289 -5.00 -4.29 -7.54
CA ARG A 289 -5.69 -3.84 -6.34
C ARG A 289 -5.44 -2.37 -6.02
N VAL A 290 -4.19 -1.90 -6.14
CA VAL A 290 -3.82 -0.50 -5.86
C VAL A 290 -4.52 0.44 -6.83
N MET A 291 -4.50 0.14 -8.14
CA MET A 291 -5.17 0.96 -9.14
C MET A 291 -6.69 0.97 -8.97
N ASN A 292 -7.30 -0.18 -8.70
CA ASN A 292 -8.74 -0.28 -8.45
C ASN A 292 -9.16 0.51 -7.21
N SER A 293 -8.44 0.34 -6.09
CA SER A 293 -8.75 1.03 -4.83
C SER A 293 -8.54 2.54 -4.94
N GLY A 294 -7.45 2.96 -5.60
CA GLY A 294 -7.16 4.37 -5.85
C GLY A 294 -8.21 5.04 -6.76
N GLY A 295 -8.71 4.32 -7.77
CA GLY A 295 -9.82 4.77 -8.61
C GLY A 295 -11.12 4.98 -7.82
N VAL A 296 -11.47 4.05 -6.92
CA VAL A 296 -12.64 4.20 -6.04
C VAL A 296 -12.47 5.40 -5.10
N ALA A 297 -11.31 5.57 -4.49
CA ALA A 297 -11.02 6.71 -3.62
C ALA A 297 -11.15 8.05 -4.39
N ALA A 298 -10.64 8.11 -5.62
CA ALA A 298 -10.78 9.29 -6.48
C ALA A 298 -12.25 9.60 -6.84
N MET A 299 -13.05 8.57 -7.14
CA MET A 299 -14.49 8.72 -7.41
C MET A 299 -15.26 9.26 -6.18
N ALA A 300 -14.80 8.92 -4.98
CA ALA A 300 -15.36 9.41 -3.72
C ALA A 300 -14.76 10.75 -3.26
N ASN A 301 -13.82 11.33 -4.02
CA ASN A 301 -13.03 12.50 -3.63
C ASN A 301 -12.37 12.34 -2.24
N MET A 302 -11.86 11.12 -1.95
CA MET A 302 -11.18 10.80 -0.71
C MET A 302 -9.67 10.69 -0.94
N PRO A 303 -8.85 11.47 -0.22
CA PRO A 303 -7.40 11.33 -0.29
C PRO A 303 -6.94 10.01 0.33
N PHE A 304 -5.73 9.60 -0.04
CA PHE A 304 -5.09 8.44 0.56
C PHE A 304 -3.57 8.58 0.51
N TRP A 305 -2.89 7.77 1.31
CA TRP A 305 -1.48 7.47 1.10
C TRP A 305 -1.31 6.05 0.59
N LEU A 306 -0.23 5.87 -0.18
CA LEU A 306 0.24 4.56 -0.59
C LEU A 306 1.00 3.91 0.56
N GLN A 307 0.71 2.64 0.85
CA GLN A 307 1.49 1.82 1.77
C GLN A 307 2.04 0.61 1.01
N LEU A 308 3.24 0.80 0.46
CA LEU A 308 4.01 -0.19 -0.28
C LEU A 308 5.39 -0.24 0.36
N VAL A 309 5.57 -1.19 1.28
CA VAL A 309 6.72 -1.24 2.19
C VAL A 309 7.82 -2.12 1.60
N GLY A 310 9.05 -1.61 1.62
CA GLY A 310 10.23 -2.33 1.15
C GLY A 310 11.48 -1.47 1.18
N SER A 311 12.50 -1.88 0.44
CA SER A 311 13.68 -1.06 0.20
C SER A 311 13.38 0.04 -0.82
N THR A 312 14.43 0.73 -1.27
CA THR A 312 14.32 1.72 -2.34
C THR A 312 13.76 1.15 -3.65
N ILE A 313 13.81 -0.17 -3.88
CA ILE A 313 13.12 -0.80 -5.04
C ILE A 313 11.61 -0.61 -4.92
N THR A 314 11.02 -1.00 -3.79
CA THR A 314 9.59 -0.76 -3.53
C THR A 314 9.28 0.74 -3.41
N GLY A 315 10.23 1.55 -2.92
CA GLY A 315 10.14 3.01 -2.95
C GLY A 315 9.91 3.57 -4.37
N VAL A 316 10.73 3.16 -5.34
CA VAL A 316 10.57 3.57 -6.76
C VAL A 316 9.27 3.01 -7.35
N TRP A 317 8.92 1.77 -7.03
CA TRP A 317 7.63 1.18 -7.44
C TRP A 317 6.44 2.03 -6.96
N SER A 318 6.48 2.50 -5.71
CA SER A 318 5.46 3.38 -5.13
C SER A 318 5.35 4.72 -5.87
N LEU A 319 6.47 5.30 -6.33
CA LEU A 319 6.47 6.54 -7.12
C LEU A 319 5.60 6.41 -8.39
N HIS A 320 5.64 5.25 -9.06
CA HIS A 320 4.88 5.04 -10.28
C HIS A 320 3.35 5.08 -10.06
N PHE A 321 2.86 4.59 -8.93
CA PHE A 321 1.45 4.75 -8.55
C PHE A 321 1.13 6.18 -8.15
N GLY A 322 1.97 6.79 -7.31
CA GLY A 322 1.74 8.16 -6.88
C GLY A 322 1.76 9.16 -8.05
N ALA A 323 2.48 8.84 -9.13
CA ALA A 323 2.50 9.63 -10.35
C ALA A 323 1.15 9.65 -11.10
N VAL A 324 0.34 8.59 -11.02
CA VAL A 324 -0.89 8.41 -11.83
C VAL A 324 -2.19 8.48 -11.02
N LEU A 325 -2.12 8.26 -9.70
CA LEU A 325 -3.28 8.29 -8.83
C LEU A 325 -3.54 9.70 -8.28
N SER A 326 -4.56 10.37 -8.82
CA SER A 326 -4.84 11.78 -8.52
C SER A 326 -5.02 12.11 -7.03
N HIS A 327 -5.54 11.16 -6.24
CA HIS A 327 -5.83 11.32 -4.82
C HIS A 327 -4.78 10.68 -3.88
N ALA A 328 -3.66 10.19 -4.42
CA ALA A 328 -2.49 9.75 -3.63
C ALA A 328 -1.71 10.96 -3.09
N THR A 329 -2.39 11.82 -2.33
CA THR A 329 -1.92 13.14 -1.89
C THR A 329 -1.48 13.16 -0.44
N TRP A 330 -1.72 12.09 0.32
CA TRP A 330 -1.17 11.96 1.67
C TRP A 330 0.21 11.30 1.65
N PRO A 331 1.09 11.61 2.62
CA PRO A 331 2.45 11.07 2.68
C PRO A 331 2.50 9.54 2.66
N ALA A 332 3.06 8.98 1.58
CA ALA A 332 3.24 7.54 1.40
C ALA A 332 4.13 6.90 2.47
N VAL A 333 3.85 5.64 2.77
CA VAL A 333 4.58 4.79 3.72
C VAL A 333 5.29 3.69 2.94
N ASN A 334 6.58 3.86 2.73
CA ASN A 334 7.42 2.90 1.98
C ASN A 334 8.57 2.30 2.79
N CYS A 335 8.95 2.94 3.89
CA CYS A 335 9.94 2.45 4.85
C CYS A 335 11.37 2.26 4.30
N PHE A 336 11.67 2.66 3.07
CA PHE A 336 13.01 2.44 2.50
C PHE A 336 14.12 3.15 3.29
N GLN A 337 13.76 4.22 4.01
CA GLN A 337 14.66 5.04 4.80
C GLN A 337 15.22 4.27 6.02
N LEU A 338 14.56 3.20 6.44
CA LEU A 338 14.97 2.39 7.60
C LEU A 338 16.34 1.74 7.40
N TYR A 339 16.72 1.44 6.17
CA TYR A 339 17.90 0.64 5.85
C TYR A 339 19.16 1.49 5.75
N ALA A 340 20.27 0.96 6.26
CA ALA A 340 21.57 1.65 6.23
C ALA A 340 22.20 1.69 4.82
N LYS A 341 21.70 0.87 3.90
CA LYS A 341 22.17 0.79 2.50
C LYS A 341 20.99 0.65 1.56
N SER A 342 21.15 1.19 0.36
CA SER A 342 20.19 1.07 -0.72
C SER A 342 20.65 0.01 -1.74
N PRO A 343 19.75 -0.88 -2.22
CA PRO A 343 20.06 -1.83 -3.28
C PRO A 343 19.99 -1.23 -4.70
N ILE A 344 19.74 0.08 -4.86
CA ILE A 344 19.74 0.75 -6.18
C ILE A 344 20.93 1.70 -6.34
N LYS A 345 21.37 1.91 -7.58
CA LYS A 345 22.52 2.79 -7.89
C LYS A 345 22.18 4.28 -7.81
N GLN A 346 20.99 4.65 -8.26
CA GLN A 346 20.51 6.03 -8.26
C GLN A 346 19.54 6.21 -7.10
N PRO A 347 19.86 7.04 -6.09
CA PRO A 347 18.99 7.22 -4.94
C PRO A 347 17.70 7.95 -5.32
N ILE A 348 16.63 7.68 -4.57
CA ILE A 348 15.41 8.50 -4.60
C ILE A 348 15.77 9.87 -4.03
N THR A 349 15.39 10.94 -4.72
CA THR A 349 15.50 12.32 -4.20
C THR A 349 14.25 12.62 -3.39
N VAL A 350 14.42 13.03 -2.14
CA VAL A 350 13.33 13.42 -1.22
C VAL A 350 13.28 14.94 -1.07
#